data_AF-A0A9E1HA11-F1
#
_entry.id   AF-A0A9E1HA11-F1
#
_cell.length_a   1.000
_cell.length_b   1.000
_cell.length_c   1.000
_cell.angle_alpha   90.00
_cell.angle_beta   90.00
_cell.angle_gamma   90.00
#
_symmetry.space_group_name_H-M   'P 1'
#
loop_
_entity.id
_entity.type
_entity.pdbx_description
1 polymer ?
#
loop_
_entity_poly.entity_id
_entity_poly.type
_entity_poly.pdbx_seq_one_letter_code
_entity_poly.pdbx_strand_id
1 'polypeptide(L)' 'MRIKEMRVETLFDILDSDFYTGVPDSQLQALCNFLIDKYGISEHHVIAPNEGNCTALAAGHYLATGNVP' A
#
# COMPACT_ATOMS: atom_id res chain seq x y z
N MET A 1 -4.23 -24.84 -17.65
CA MET A 1 -3.25 -23.80 -17.26
C MET A 1 -3.73 -23.22 -15.93
N ARG A 2 -3.13 -23.59 -14.80
CA ARG A 2 -3.50 -23.04 -13.48
C ARG A 2 -2.81 -21.69 -13.35
N ILE A 3 -3.57 -20.61 -13.23
CA ILE A 3 -3.03 -19.35 -12.74
C ILE A 3 -2.56 -19.64 -11.31
N LYS A 4 -1.26 -19.42 -11.05
CA LYS A 4 -0.70 -19.53 -9.71
C LYS A 4 -1.26 -18.34 -8.95
N GLU A 5 -2.09 -18.56 -7.93
CA GLU A 5 -2.55 -17.48 -7.06
C GLU A 5 -1.34 -16.72 -6.50
N MET A 6 -1.30 -15.41 -6.75
CA MET A 6 -0.29 -14.52 -6.18
C MET A 6 -0.67 -14.24 -4.73
N ARG A 7 0.25 -14.51 -3.80
CA ARG A 7 0.04 -14.19 -2.38
C ARG A 7 0.40 -12.73 -2.10
N VAL A 8 -0.26 -12.14 -1.10
CA VAL A 8 -0.09 -10.72 -0.74
C VAL A 8 1.34 -10.40 -0.29
N GLU A 9 1.99 -11.33 0.40
CA GLU A 9 3.38 -11.18 0.86
C GLU A 9 4.32 -11.08 -0.34
N THR A 10 4.07 -11.86 -1.40
CA THR A 10 4.86 -11.79 -2.63
C THR A 10 4.69 -10.45 -3.33
N LEU A 11 3.48 -9.88 -3.35
CA LEU A 11 3.26 -8.53 -3.87
C LEU A 11 4.00 -7.49 -3.02
N PHE A 12 3.90 -7.59 -1.69
CA PHE A 12 4.59 -6.69 -0.76
C PHE A 12 6.11 -6.71 -0.97
N ASP A 13 6.71 -7.90 -1.07
CA ASP A 13 8.15 -8.07 -1.29
C ASP A 13 8.59 -7.56 -2.67
N ILE A 14 7.73 -7.64 -3.70
CA ILE A 14 8.02 -7.10 -5.04
C ILE A 14 7.94 -5.58 -5.06
N LEU A 15 7.00 -4.99 -4.32
CA LEU A 15 6.83 -3.54 -4.25
C LEU A 15 8.00 -2.88 -3.50
N ASP A 16 8.51 -3.52 -2.45
CA ASP A 16 9.66 -3.06 -1.65
C ASP A 16 9.56 -1.57 -1.29
N SER A 17 8.37 -1.14 -0.89
CA SER A 17 8.10 0.26 -0.53
C SER A 17 8.08 0.43 0.99
N ASP A 18 8.56 1.57 1.46
CA ASP A 18 8.56 1.98 2.86
C ASP A 18 7.31 2.78 3.26
N PHE A 19 6.46 3.16 2.29
CA PHE A 19 5.26 3.96 2.51
C PHE A 19 4.10 3.51 1.62
N TYR A 20 2.94 3.27 2.24
CA TYR A 20 1.71 2.90 1.55
C TYR A 20 0.60 3.90 1.87
N THR A 21 -0.18 4.28 0.86
CA THR A 21 -1.39 5.08 1.05
C THR A 21 -2.52 4.59 0.15
N GLY A 22 -3.74 4.56 0.68
CA GLY A 22 -4.87 4.00 -0.04
C GLY A 22 -6.22 4.28 0.62
N VAL A 23 -7.27 3.76 -0.01
CA VAL A 23 -8.61 3.62 0.57
C VAL A 23 -8.95 2.14 0.69
N PRO A 24 -9.78 1.72 1.65
CA PRO A 24 -10.21 0.33 1.75
C PRO A 24 -11.00 -0.11 0.52
N ASP A 25 -10.59 -1.20 -0.12
CA ASP A 25 -11.26 -1.79 -1.29
C ASP A 25 -11.48 -3.30 -1.11
N SER A 26 -12.65 -3.78 -1.49
CA SER A 26 -13.04 -5.18 -1.29
C SER A 26 -12.24 -6.17 -2.15
N GLN A 27 -11.82 -5.77 -3.35
CA GLN A 27 -10.98 -6.60 -4.22
C GLN A 27 -9.54 -6.65 -3.72
N LEU A 28 -9.10 -5.62 -3.01
CA LEU A 28 -7.79 -5.54 -2.37
C LEU A 28 -7.81 -5.90 -0.88
N GLN A 29 -8.88 -6.52 -0.37
CA GLN A 29 -9.04 -6.82 1.05
C GLN A 29 -7.84 -7.57 1.66
N ALA A 30 -7.26 -8.52 0.92
CA ALA A 30 -6.09 -9.26 1.38
C ALA A 30 -4.88 -8.32 1.64
N LEU A 31 -4.67 -7.32 0.78
CA LEU A 31 -3.62 -6.31 0.95
C LEU A 31 -3.95 -5.34 2.07
N CYS A 32 -5.18 -4.85 2.15
CA CYS A 32 -5.60 -3.97 3.24
C CYS A 32 -5.41 -4.60 4.61
N ASN A 33 -5.85 -5.86 4.78
CA ASN A 33 -5.68 -6.61 6.02
C ASN A 33 -4.19 -6.82 6.33
N PHE A 34 -3.40 -7.24 5.33
CA PHE A 34 -1.97 -7.43 5.51
C PHE A 34 -1.25 -6.16 5.98
N LEU A 35 -1.54 -5.00 5.38
CA LEU A 35 -0.92 -3.73 5.76
C LEU A 35 -1.37 -3.27 7.16
N ILE A 36 -2.64 -3.46 7.53
CA ILE A 36 -3.15 -3.17 8.87
C ILE A 36 -2.51 -4.10 9.92
N ASP A 37 -2.41 -5.40 9.65
CA ASP A 37 -1.81 -6.37 10.57
C ASP A 37 -0.32 -6.09 10.78
N LYS A 38 0.38 -5.65 9.72
CA LYS A 38 1.82 -5.36 9.75
C LYS A 38 2.15 -4.01 10.39
N TYR A 39 1.40 -2.96 10.05
CA TYR A 39 1.76 -1.57 10.39
C TYR A 39 0.77 -0.87 11.33
N GLY A 40 -0.44 -1.42 11.54
CA GLY A 40 -1.48 -0.78 12.32
C GLY A 40 -1.82 0.62 11.80
N ILE A 41 -2.10 1.53 12.73
CA ILE A 41 -2.18 2.97 12.43
C ILE A 41 -0.76 3.55 12.59
N SER A 42 -0.10 3.87 11.48
CA SER A 42 1.27 4.40 11.50
C SER A 42 1.58 5.26 10.28
N GLU A 43 2.77 5.86 10.28
CA GLU A 43 3.26 6.66 9.15
C GLU A 43 3.63 5.79 7.93
N HIS A 44 3.83 4.48 8.10
CA HIS A 44 4.12 3.55 6.99
C HIS A 44 2.88 3.20 6.17
N HIS A 45 1.67 3.32 6.74
CA HIS A 45 0.42 3.02 6.04
C HIS A 45 -0.67 4.02 6.41
N VAL A 46 -0.94 4.97 5.49
CA VAL A 46 -1.93 6.03 5.70
C VAL A 46 -3.19 5.76 4.88
N ILE A 47 -4.32 5.59 5.56
CA ILE A 47 -5.62 5.52 4.90
C ILE A 47 -6.13 6.95 4.68
N ALA A 48 -6.22 7.37 3.42
CA ALA A 48 -6.69 8.71 3.09
C ALA A 48 -8.22 8.73 2.87
N PRO A 49 -8.85 9.92 2.86
CA PRO A 49 -10.30 10.02 2.60
C PRO A 49 -10.73 9.66 1.17
N ASN A 50 -9.82 9.74 0.20
CA ASN A 50 -10.07 9.44 -1.22
C ASN A 50 -8.73 9.21 -1.97
N GLU A 51 -8.81 8.67 -3.18
CA GLU A 51 -7.67 8.31 -4.03
C GLU A 51 -6.85 9.52 -4.51
N GLY A 52 -7.49 10.69 -4.64
CA GLY A 52 -6.80 11.94 -4.96
C GLY A 52 -5.84 12.35 -3.83
N ASN A 53 -6.30 12.24 -2.59
CA ASN A 53 -5.46 12.47 -1.41
C ASN A 53 -4.33 11.43 -1.32
N CYS A 54 -4.60 10.15 -1.61
CA CYS A 54 -3.56 9.11 -1.69
C CYS A 54 -2.48 9.48 -2.71
N THR A 55 -2.89 9.93 -3.89
CA THR A 55 -1.97 10.35 -4.96
C THR A 55 -1.09 11.51 -4.51
N ALA A 56 -1.67 12.50 -3.83
CA ALA A 56 -0.92 13.64 -3.29
C ALA A 56 0.08 13.22 -2.20
N LEU A 57 -0.31 12.31 -1.30
CA LEU A 57 0.57 11.77 -0.26
C LEU A 57 1.74 10.98 -0.86
N ALA A 58 1.46 10.08 -1.81
CA ALA A 58 2.47 9.32 -2.53
C ALA A 58 3.45 10.24 -3.28
N ALA A 59 2.93 11.22 -4.01
CA ALA A 59 3.78 12.21 -4.70
C ALA A 59 4.64 13.01 -3.70
N GLY A 60 4.05 13.44 -2.58
CA GLY A 60 4.77 14.14 -1.52
C GLY A 60 5.88 13.30 -0.89
N HIS A 61 5.62 12.02 -0.63
CA HIS A 61 6.62 11.07 -0.13
C HIS A 61 7.80 10.99 -1.11
N TYR A 62 7.54 10.69 -2.39
CA TYR A 62 8.59 10.58 -3.40
C TYR A 62 9.41 11.87 -3.54
N LEU A 63 8.77 13.04 -3.55
CA LEU A 63 9.47 14.32 -3.62
C LEU A 63 10.35 14.60 -2.40
N ALA A 64 9.97 14.11 -1.21
CA ALA A 64 10.70 14.33 0.02
C ALA A 64 11.84 13.34 0.25
N THR A 65 11.66 12.07 -0.14
CA THR A 65 12.59 10.97 0.19
C THR A 65 13.37 10.44 -1.02
N GLY A 66 12.80 10.58 -2.23
CA GLY A 66 13.29 9.90 -3.44
C GLY A 66 12.88 8.42 -3.53
N ASN A 67 12.20 7.88 -2.52
CA ASN A 67 11.73 6.48 -2.49
C ASN A 67 10.35 6.36 -3.17
N VAL A 68 10.13 5.29 -3.91
CA VAL A 68 8.86 5.04 -4.60
C VAL A 68 7.83 4.48 -3.60
N PRO A 69 6.70 5.17 -3.38
CA PRO A 69 5.60 4.69 -2.54
C PRO A 69 4.75 3.61 -3.22
#